data_AF-A0A2K6JYK8-F1
#
_entry.id   AF-A0A2K6JYK8-F1
#
_cell.length_a   1.000
_cell.length_b   1.000
_cell.length_c   1.000
_cell.angle_alpha   90.00
_cell.angle_beta   90.00
_cell.angle_gamma   90.00
#
_symmetry.space_group_name_H-M   'P 1'
#
loop_
_entity.id
_entity.type
_entity.pdbx_description
1 polymer ?
#
loop_
_entity_poly.entity_id
_entity_poly.type
_entity_poly.pdbx_seq_one_letter_code
_entity_poly.pdbx_strand_id
1 'polypeptide(L)'
;ILVVVAVNNQQLLGVLSQLKGLAEALWLNPPNTGARIITSILCNPALLAEWKQSLKEVVENIMLTKEKVKEKLRLLGTPGSWGHITEVWGWVSPFLTFGLYLSIKLH
;
A
#
# COMPACT_ATOMS: atom_id res chain seq x y z
N ILE A 1 0.69 11.18 -0.47
CA ILE A 1 0.75 11.37 -1.95
C ILE A 1 -0.09 12.60 -2.25
N LEU A 2 0.50 13.65 -2.83
CA LEU A 2 -0.26 14.82 -3.28
C LEU A 2 -0.64 14.57 -4.75
N VAL A 3 -1.93 14.63 -5.08
CA VAL A 3 -2.41 14.55 -6.46
C VAL A 3 -3.12 15.85 -6.79
N VAL A 4 -2.69 16.52 -7.86
CA VAL A 4 -3.34 17.72 -8.38
C VAL A 4 -3.98 17.39 -9.71
N VAL A 5 -5.27 17.71 -9.83
CA VAL A 5 -6.05 17.61 -11.06
C VAL A 5 -6.54 19.00 -11.38
N ALA A 6 -6.25 19.49 -12.59
CA ALA A 6 -6.64 20.83 -13.04
C ALA A 6 -7.51 20.73 -14.30
N VAL A 7 -8.43 21.67 -14.46
CA VAL A 7 -9.41 21.71 -15.55
C VAL A 7 -8.76 22.05 -16.89
N ASN A 8 -7.66 22.82 -16.88
CA ASN A 8 -6.93 23.20 -18.07
C ASN A 8 -5.41 23.24 -17.82
N ASN A 9 -4.63 23.15 -18.91
CA ASN A 9 -3.17 23.09 -18.86
C ASN A 9 -2.55 24.35 -18.25
N GLN A 10 -3.15 25.53 -18.44
CA GLN A 10 -2.62 26.79 -17.96
C GLN A 10 -2.67 26.88 -16.42
N GLN A 11 -3.76 26.41 -15.82
CA GLN A 11 -3.87 26.29 -14.37
C GLN A 11 -2.96 25.19 -13.82
N LEU A 12 -2.81 24.07 -14.54
CA LEU A 12 -1.89 23.01 -14.15
C LEU A 12 -0.44 23.51 -14.05
N LEU A 13 0.01 24.28 -15.05
CA LEU A 13 1.36 24.86 -15.07
C LEU A 13 1.58 25.84 -13.91
N GLY A 14 0.58 26.67 -13.60
CA GLY A 14 0.62 27.58 -12.46
C GLY A 14 0.78 26.83 -11.14
N VAL A 15 -0.02 25.79 -10.92
CA VAL A 15 0.06 24.97 -9.69
C VAL A 15 1.38 24.18 -9.63
N LEU A 16 1.84 23.62 -10.74
CA LEU A 16 3.13 22.92 -10.81
C LEU A 16 4.29 23.84 -10.44
N SER A 17 4.28 25.09 -10.90
CA SER A 17 5.34 26.05 -10.56
C SER A 17 5.41 26.32 -9.06
N GLN A 18 4.27 26.44 -8.38
CA GLN A 18 4.22 26.65 -6.93
C GLN A 18 4.66 25.40 -6.17
N LEU A 19 4.21 24.22 -6.61
CA LEU A 19 4.60 22.94 -6.01
C LEU A 19 6.09 22.65 -6.17
N LYS A 20 6.69 23.03 -7.30
CA LYS A 20 8.13 22.90 -7.51
C LYS A 20 8.92 23.69 -6.47
N GLY A 21 8.54 24.94 -6.22
CA GLY A 21 9.17 25.77 -5.19
C GLY A 21 9.05 25.17 -3.78
N LEU A 22 7.88 24.63 -3.44
CA LEU A 22 7.68 23.93 -2.16
C LEU A 22 8.52 22.64 -2.06
N ALA A 23 8.61 21.86 -3.14
CA ALA A 23 9.40 20.63 -3.16
C ALA A 23 10.91 20.91 -3.04
N GLU A 24 11.41 21.95 -3.68
CA GLU A 24 12.81 22.40 -3.57
C GLU A 24 13.12 22.88 -2.14
N ALA A 25 12.22 23.65 -1.53
CA ALA A 25 12.38 24.11 -0.15
C ALA A 25 12.39 22.97 0.87
N LEU A 26 11.60 21.92 0.63
CA LEU A 26 11.48 20.80 1.56
C LEU A 26 12.61 19.78 1.39
N TRP A 27 12.94 19.40 0.15
CA TRP A 27 13.77 18.22 -0.13
C TRP A 27 15.11 18.57 -0.76
N LEU A 28 15.39 19.85 -1.08
CA LEU A 28 16.58 20.40 -1.78
C LEU A 28 16.85 19.75 -3.14
N ASN A 29 17.12 18.45 -3.16
CA ASN A 29 17.15 17.60 -4.34
C ASN A 29 16.32 16.34 -4.10
N PRO A 30 15.18 16.18 -4.80
CA PRO A 30 14.38 14.97 -4.66
C PRO A 30 15.21 13.73 -5.06
N PRO A 31 15.04 12.59 -4.36
CA PRO A 31 15.85 11.39 -4.60
C PRO A 31 15.55 10.81 -6.00
N ASN A 32 16.46 11.09 -6.93
CA ASN A 32 16.32 10.74 -8.35
C ASN A 32 16.40 9.23 -8.59
N THR A 33 17.13 8.50 -7.76
CA THR A 33 17.36 7.06 -7.92
C THR A 33 16.08 6.24 -7.93
N GLY A 34 15.16 6.49 -6.99
CA GLY A 34 13.88 5.78 -6.91
C GLY A 34 12.99 6.08 -8.12
N ALA A 35 12.92 7.34 -8.54
CA ALA A 35 12.16 7.75 -9.71
C ALA A 35 12.69 7.09 -11.00
N ARG A 36 14.02 6.98 -11.15
CA ARG A 36 14.65 6.32 -12.30
C ARG A 36 14.33 4.83 -12.37
N ILE A 37 14.42 4.12 -11.25
CA ILE A 37 14.10 2.68 -11.18
C ILE A 37 12.64 2.46 -11.59
N ILE A 38 11.72 3.22 -10.99
CA ILE A 38 10.28 3.13 -11.30
C ILE A 38 10.04 3.47 -12.78
N THR A 39 10.67 4.52 -13.31
CA THR A 39 10.54 4.90 -14.72
C THR A 39 11.04 3.80 -15.64
N SER A 40 12.19 3.17 -15.35
CA SER A 40 12.72 2.06 -16.13
C SER A 40 11.79 0.84 -16.15
N ILE A 41 11.13 0.54 -15.04
CA ILE A 41 10.15 -0.55 -14.93
C ILE A 41 8.87 -0.20 -15.70
N LEU A 42 8.34 1.01 -15.53
CA LEU A 42 7.08 1.44 -16.13
C LEU A 42 7.18 1.69 -17.65
N CYS A 43 8.34 2.10 -18.15
CA CYS A 43 8.57 2.36 -19.57
C CYS A 43 8.82 1.10 -20.40
N ASN A 44 9.12 -0.04 -19.78
CA ASN A 44 9.32 -1.31 -20.48
C ASN A 44 8.09 -2.22 -20.27
N PRO A 45 7.33 -2.57 -21.33
CA PRO A 45 6.12 -3.37 -21.19
C PRO A 45 6.37 -4.77 -20.62
N ALA A 46 7.54 -5.37 -20.86
CA ALA A 46 7.90 -6.67 -20.28
C ALA A 46 8.14 -6.57 -18.77
N LEU A 47 8.92 -5.57 -18.33
CA LEU A 47 9.18 -5.33 -16.91
C LEU A 47 7.91 -4.91 -16.15
N LEU A 48 7.03 -4.14 -16.80
CA LEU A 48 5.74 -3.77 -16.25
C LEU A 48 4.84 -4.99 -16.02
N ALA A 49 4.83 -5.94 -16.97
CA ALA A 49 4.07 -7.18 -16.84
C ALA A 49 4.61 -8.06 -15.70
N GLU A 50 5.92 -8.22 -15.62
CA GLU A 50 6.60 -8.96 -14.54
C GLU A 50 6.34 -8.32 -13.17
N TRP A 51 6.42 -6.99 -13.08
CA TRP A 51 6.15 -6.26 -11.85
C TRP A 51 4.69 -6.43 -11.40
N LYS A 52 3.73 -6.35 -12.33
CA LYS A 52 2.30 -6.61 -12.03
C LYS A 52 2.06 -8.05 -11.58
N GLN A 53 2.73 -9.01 -12.21
CA GLN A 53 2.63 -10.42 -11.84
C GLN A 53 3.20 -10.67 -10.44
N SER A 54 4.38 -10.12 -10.14
CA SER A 54 4.98 -10.15 -8.81
C SER A 54 4.07 -9.55 -7.74
N LEU A 55 3.43 -8.40 -8.04
CA LEU A 55 2.48 -7.77 -7.12
C LEU A 55 1.27 -8.67 -6.85
N LYS A 56 0.75 -9.33 -7.89
CA LYS A 56 -0.37 -10.26 -7.76
C LYS A 56 0.00 -11.44 -6.86
N GLU A 57 1.17 -12.04 -7.06
CA GLU A 57 1.66 -13.15 -6.23
C GLU A 57 1.84 -12.74 -4.77
N VAL A 58 2.37 -11.54 -4.51
CA VAL A 58 2.50 -11.00 -3.15
C VAL A 58 1.11 -10.85 -2.51
N VAL A 59 0.14 -10.30 -3.23
CA VAL A 59 -1.24 -10.15 -2.72
C VAL A 59 -1.88 -11.50 -2.45
N GLU A 60 -1.74 -12.47 -3.35
CA GLU A 60 -2.25 -13.83 -3.18
C GLU A 60 -1.63 -14.51 -1.95
N ASN A 61 -0.32 -14.39 -1.76
CA ASN A 61 0.39 -14.92 -0.59
C ASN A 61 -0.09 -14.29 0.73
N ILE A 62 -0.35 -12.98 0.73
CA ILE A 62 -0.90 -12.27 1.90
C ILE A 62 -2.29 -12.81 2.24
N MET A 63 -3.16 -12.97 1.24
CA MET A 63 -4.51 -13.50 1.43
C MET A 63 -4.48 -14.94 1.95
N LEU A 64 -3.63 -15.80 1.37
CA LEU A 64 -3.42 -17.17 1.85
C LEU A 64 -2.94 -17.21 3.30
N THR A 65 -2.05 -16.29 3.69
CA THR A 65 -1.56 -16.20 5.06
C THR A 65 -2.66 -15.76 6.02
N LYS A 66 -3.50 -14.80 5.63
CA LYS A 66 -4.66 -14.36 6.41
C LYS A 66 -5.66 -15.50 6.63
N GLU A 67 -5.97 -16.28 5.59
CA GLU A 67 -6.85 -17.45 5.71
C GLU A 67 -6.26 -18.52 6.64
N LYS A 68 -4.95 -18.80 6.53
CA LYS A 68 -4.27 -19.76 7.43
C LYS A 68 -4.32 -19.32 8.89
N VAL A 69 -4.17 -18.02 9.16
CA VAL A 69 -4.27 -17.47 10.52
C VAL A 69 -5.70 -17.62 11.05
N LYS A 70 -6.71 -17.25 10.25
CA LYS A 70 -8.12 -17.40 10.59
C LYS A 70 -8.49 -18.86 10.90
N GLU A 71 -8.04 -19.80 10.09
CA GLU A 71 -8.31 -21.23 10.30
C GLU A 71 -7.64 -21.76 11.57
N LYS A 72 -6.38 -21.38 11.83
CA LYS A 72 -5.70 -21.73 13.09
C LYS A 72 -6.44 -21.18 14.31
N LEU A 73 -6.93 -19.94 14.25
CA LEU A 73 -7.70 -19.33 15.35
C LEU A 73 -9.05 -20.03 15.58
N ARG A 74 -9.70 -20.50 14.51
CA ARG A 74 -10.91 -21.34 14.59
C ARG A 74 -10.62 -22.67 15.27
N LEU A 75 -9.55 -23.37 14.87
CA LEU A 75 -9.15 -24.66 15.44
C LEU A 75 -8.75 -24.57 16.91
N LEU A 76 -8.12 -23.46 17.32
CA LEU A 76 -7.75 -23.20 18.72
C LEU A 76 -8.94 -22.85 19.61
N GLY A 77 -10.17 -22.80 19.08
CA GLY A 77 -11.37 -22.50 19.84
C GLY A 77 -11.42 -21.07 20.36
N THR A 78 -10.67 -20.15 19.74
CA THR A 78 -10.52 -18.78 20.24
C THR A 78 -11.86 -18.04 20.14
N PRO A 79 -12.44 -17.55 21.25
CA PRO A 79 -13.78 -16.96 21.25
C PRO A 79 -13.83 -15.62 20.50
N GLY A 80 -14.56 -15.57 19.38
CA GLY A 80 -14.78 -14.37 18.57
C GLY A 80 -14.97 -14.65 17.08
N SER A 81 -15.50 -13.67 16.34
CA SER A 81 -15.62 -13.72 14.89
C SER A 81 -14.35 -13.15 14.22
N TRP A 82 -13.53 -14.03 13.65
CA TRP A 82 -12.26 -13.68 13.00
C TRP A 82 -12.39 -13.28 11.52
N GLY A 83 -13.61 -12.93 11.07
CA GLY A 83 -13.90 -12.49 9.69
C GLY A 83 -13.13 -11.23 9.27
N HIS A 84 -12.90 -10.34 10.23
CA HIS A 84 -12.16 -9.09 10.01
C HIS A 84 -10.72 -9.29 9.49
N ILE A 85 -10.08 -10.43 9.80
CA ILE A 85 -8.71 -10.73 9.32
C ILE A 85 -8.68 -10.83 7.78
N THR A 86 -9.75 -11.35 7.20
CA THR A 86 -9.90 -11.56 5.76
C THR A 86 -10.53 -10.35 5.05
N GLU A 87 -11.24 -9.49 5.79
CA GLU A 87 -11.90 -8.29 5.26
C GLU A 87 -10.97 -7.08 5.14
N VAL A 88 -9.88 -7.03 5.92
CA VAL A 88 -8.91 -5.94 5.85
C VAL A 88 -8.06 -6.07 4.58
N TRP A 89 -8.11 -5.06 3.72
CA TRP A 89 -7.31 -4.97 2.50
C TRP A 89 -5.86 -4.55 2.78
N GLY A 90 -4.92 -5.04 1.96
CA GLY A 90 -3.49 -4.68 2.06
C GLY A 90 -2.70 -5.42 3.14
N TRP A 91 -1.47 -4.95 3.39
CA TRP A 91 -0.49 -5.58 4.29
C TRP A 91 -0.62 -5.08 5.73
N VAL A 92 -1.80 -5.27 6.33
CA VAL A 92 -1.94 -5.10 7.78
C VAL A 92 -1.57 -6.42 8.45
N SER A 93 -0.62 -6.39 9.38
CA SER A 93 -0.20 -7.58 10.11
C SER A 93 -1.39 -8.20 10.84
N PRO A 94 -1.72 -9.48 10.61
CA PRO A 94 -2.80 -10.17 11.33
C PRO A 94 -2.57 -10.20 12.84
N PHE A 95 -1.32 -10.08 13.28
CA PHE A 95 -0.97 -10.04 14.71
C PHE A 95 -1.27 -8.70 15.37
N LEU A 96 -1.16 -7.60 14.63
CA LEU A 96 -1.55 -6.27 15.13
C LEU A 96 -3.07 -6.19 15.30
N THR A 97 -3.84 -6.74 14.37
CA THR A 97 -5.30 -6.82 14.50
C THR A 97 -5.72 -7.73 15.65
N PHE A 98 -5.02 -8.84 15.86
CA PHE A 98 -5.27 -9.76 16.96
C PHE A 98 -4.97 -9.13 18.33
N GLY A 99 -3.81 -8.47 18.47
CA GLY A 99 -3.41 -7.81 19.72
C GLY A 99 -4.32 -6.63 20.10
N LEU A 100 -4.75 -5.84 19.11
CA LEU A 100 -5.70 -4.75 19.33
C LEU A 100 -7.09 -5.27 19.71
N TYR A 101 -7.56 -6.34 19.06
CA TYR A 101 -8.85 -6.96 19.37
C TYR A 101 -8.89 -7.56 20.79
N LEU A 102 -7.84 -8.27 21.21
CA LEU A 102 -7.72 -8.76 22.59
C LEU A 102 -7.69 -7.61 23.61
N SER A 103 -6.98 -6.52 23.31
CA SER A 103 -6.93 -5.35 24.18
C SER A 103 -8.30 -4.66 24.34
N ILE A 104 -9.13 -4.66 23.28
CA ILE A 104 -10.47 -4.06 23.30
C ILE A 104 -11.51 -4.98 23.96
N LYS A 105 -11.33 -6.30 23.95
CA LYS A 105 -12.28 -7.25 24.56
C LYS A 105 -11.97 -7.61 26.03
N LEU A 106 -10.74 -7.34 26.49
CA LEU A 106 -10.29 -7.55 27.88
C LEU A 106 -10.39 -6.27 28.74
N HIS A 107 -10.97 -5.19 28.21
CA HIS A 107 -11.38 -3.98 28.91
C HIS A 107 -12.85 -3.68 28.60
#